data_AF-A0A913X241-F1
#
_entry.id   AF-A0A913X241-F1
#
_cell.length_a   1.000
_cell.length_b   1.000
_cell.length_c   1.000
_cell.angle_alpha   90.00
_cell.angle_beta   90.00
_cell.angle_gamma   90.00
#
_symmetry.space_group_name_H-M   'P 1'
#
loop_
_entity.id
_entity.type
_entity.pdbx_description
1 polymer ?
#
loop_
_entity_poly.entity_id
_entity_poly.type
_entity_poly.pdbx_seq_one_letter_code
_entity_poly.pdbx_strand_id
1 'polypeptide(L)'
;MHRKTKVARFLQSNRFIYPALVTFIIATITFPQGMGQFMAGSLTQKKALDELFSNTTWSIAKTSKDAADIEVLKHWDGANTNIYISLVIFIVLKFLMTAVAVALPLPAGVFFPVFVIGAAFGRLVGEAMATWFPDGIRDGDIVSLVVPGGYAVV
;
A
#
# COMPACT_ATOMS: atom_id res chain seq x y z
N MET A 1 -10.81 -20.98 25.80
CA MET A 1 -12.27 -20.70 25.96
C MET A 1 -12.52 -19.24 25.56
N HIS A 2 -12.90 -18.95 24.31
CA HIS A 2 -13.14 -17.56 23.88
C HIS A 2 -14.42 -17.02 24.54
N ARG A 3 -14.26 -16.08 25.49
CA ARG A 3 -15.38 -15.39 26.15
C ARG A 3 -16.05 -14.45 25.13
N LYS A 4 -17.06 -14.94 24.41
CA LYS A 4 -17.88 -14.10 23.52
C LYS A 4 -18.66 -13.09 24.36
N THR A 5 -18.28 -11.82 24.25
CA THR A 5 -19.03 -10.68 24.82
C THR A 5 -20.45 -10.66 24.25
N LYS A 6 -21.41 -10.05 24.95
CA LYS A 6 -22.81 -9.93 24.46
C LYS A 6 -22.87 -9.31 23.05
N VAL A 7 -21.98 -8.35 22.79
CA VAL A 7 -21.79 -7.69 21.49
C VAL A 7 -21.34 -8.68 20.41
N ALA A 8 -20.32 -9.51 20.68
CA ALA A 8 -19.85 -10.52 19.73
C ALA A 8 -20.92 -11.58 19.42
N ARG A 9 -21.72 -11.96 20.42
CA ARG A 9 -22.82 -12.93 20.26
C ARG A 9 -23.98 -12.33 19.45
N PHE A 10 -24.30 -11.05 19.66
CA PHE A 10 -25.30 -10.31 18.90
C PHE A 10 -24.88 -10.10 17.44
N LEU A 11 -23.64 -9.67 17.19
CA LEU A 11 -23.12 -9.50 15.82
C LEU A 11 -23.04 -10.82 15.05
N GLN A 12 -22.81 -11.94 15.73
CA GLN A 12 -22.83 -13.28 15.11
C GLN A 12 -24.23 -13.86 14.93
N SER A 13 -25.26 -13.31 15.60
CA SER A 13 -26.64 -13.80 15.48
C SER A 13 -27.19 -13.61 14.07
N ASN A 14 -26.75 -12.55 13.37
CA ASN A 14 -27.14 -12.28 12.00
C ASN A 14 -25.90 -12.31 11.10
N ARG A 15 -25.83 -13.31 10.21
CA ARG A 15 -24.69 -13.58 9.32
C ARG A 15 -24.20 -12.36 8.53
N PHE A 16 -25.07 -11.40 8.24
CA PHE A 16 -24.77 -10.22 7.43
C PHE A 16 -24.38 -8.96 8.22
N ILE A 17 -24.74 -8.86 9.52
CA ILE A 17 -24.48 -7.63 10.29
C ILE A 17 -22.98 -7.45 10.53
N TYR A 18 -22.27 -8.52 10.89
CA TYR A 18 -20.83 -8.46 11.14
C TYR A 18 -20.02 -8.07 9.89
N PRO A 19 -20.18 -8.74 8.73
CA PRO A 19 -19.53 -8.29 7.49
C PRO A 19 -19.91 -6.88 7.06
N ALA A 20 -21.19 -6.49 7.19
CA ALA A 20 -21.64 -5.14 6.80
C ALA A 20 -20.97 -4.05 7.64
N LEU A 21 -20.90 -4.23 8.96
CA LEU A 21 -20.26 -3.28 9.86
C LEU A 21 -18.75 -3.19 9.61
N VAL A 22 -18.08 -4.32 9.41
CA VAL A 22 -16.65 -4.35 9.07
C VAL A 22 -16.38 -3.66 7.73
N THR A 23 -17.20 -3.95 6.73
CA THR A 23 -17.09 -3.32 5.40
C THR A 23 -17.31 -1.83 5.47
N PHE A 24 -18.29 -1.38 6.26
CA PHE A 24 -18.55 0.04 6.49
C PHE A 24 -17.32 0.75 7.08
N ILE A 25 -16.69 0.17 8.12
CA ILE A 25 -15.48 0.72 8.72
C ILE A 25 -14.33 0.79 7.70
N ILE A 26 -14.09 -0.29 6.96
CA ILE A 26 -13.04 -0.33 5.93
C ILE A 26 -13.31 0.70 4.84
N ALA A 27 -14.57 0.87 4.41
CA ALA A 27 -14.96 1.87 3.42
C ALA A 27 -14.75 3.30 3.92
N THR A 28 -15.06 3.59 5.18
CA THR A 28 -14.78 4.90 5.79
C THR A 28 -13.27 5.20 5.80
N ILE A 29 -12.44 4.21 6.14
CA ILE A 29 -10.98 4.40 6.18
C ILE A 29 -10.39 4.54 4.77
N THR A 30 -10.88 3.75 3.81
CA THR A 30 -10.38 3.74 2.43
C THR A 30 -10.93 4.90 1.60
N PHE A 31 -11.83 5.72 2.15
CA PHE A 31 -12.47 6.80 1.41
C PHE A 31 -11.43 7.76 0.80
N PRO A 32 -11.36 7.92 -0.54
CA PRO A 32 -10.27 8.62 -1.21
C PRO A 32 -10.10 10.09 -0.80
N GLN A 33 -11.21 10.79 -0.51
CA GLN A 33 -11.15 12.19 -0.06
C GLN A 33 -10.91 12.32 1.46
N GLY A 34 -10.93 11.21 2.20
CA GLY A 34 -10.71 11.16 3.64
C GLY A 34 -9.31 10.64 3.97
N MET A 35 -9.23 9.56 4.75
CA MET A 35 -7.96 8.92 5.11
C MET A 35 -7.30 8.17 3.94
N GLY A 36 -8.08 7.82 2.91
CA GLY A 36 -7.58 7.14 1.71
C GLY A 36 -6.58 7.96 0.91
N GLN A 37 -6.56 9.29 1.05
CA GLN A 37 -5.61 10.15 0.34
C GLN A 37 -4.14 9.83 0.68
N PHE A 38 -3.88 9.36 1.91
CA PHE A 38 -2.52 9.05 2.38
C PHE A 38 -2.04 7.65 2.01
N MET A 39 -2.90 6.82 1.40
CA MET A 39 -2.59 5.43 1.06
C MET A 39 -2.98 5.08 -0.37
N ALA A 40 -2.97 6.05 -1.29
CA ALA A 40 -3.38 5.85 -2.68
C ALA A 40 -4.76 5.16 -2.81
N GLY A 41 -5.72 5.59 -1.97
CA GLY A 41 -7.03 4.93 -1.82
C GLY A 41 -7.94 4.98 -3.05
N SER A 42 -7.60 5.82 -4.05
CA SER A 42 -8.26 5.84 -5.36
C SER A 42 -7.87 4.67 -6.26
N LEU A 43 -6.78 3.94 -5.93
CA LEU A 43 -6.27 2.85 -6.75
C LEU A 43 -6.93 1.51 -6.43
N THR A 44 -7.16 0.73 -7.48
CA THR A 44 -7.45 -0.69 -7.33
C THR A 44 -6.18 -1.45 -6.93
N GLN A 45 -6.31 -2.59 -6.25
CA GLN A 45 -5.15 -3.36 -5.78
C GLN A 45 -4.19 -3.75 -6.92
N LYS A 46 -4.74 -4.08 -8.11
CA LYS A 46 -3.94 -4.37 -9.30
C LYS A 46 -3.17 -3.13 -9.76
N LYS A 47 -3.83 -1.99 -9.91
CA LYS A 47 -3.17 -0.75 -10.35
C LYS A 47 -2.11 -0.30 -9.35
N ALA A 48 -2.40 -0.40 -8.04
CA ALA A 48 -1.43 -0.09 -7.00
C ALA A 48 -0.17 -0.97 -7.12
N LEU A 49 -0.34 -2.25 -7.43
CA LEU A 49 0.78 -3.16 -7.68
C LEU A 49 1.57 -2.77 -8.94
N ASP A 50 0.88 -2.48 -10.04
CA ASP A 50 1.52 -2.06 -11.30
C ASP A 50 2.35 -0.78 -11.08
N GLU A 51 1.83 0.17 -10.29
CA GLU A 51 2.56 1.39 -9.92
C GLU A 51 3.75 1.12 -8.98
N LEU A 52 3.61 0.22 -8.00
CA LEU A 52 4.71 -0.19 -7.12
C LEU A 52 5.89 -0.82 -7.89
N PHE A 53 5.61 -1.49 -9.01
CA PHE A 53 6.63 -2.06 -9.91
C PHE A 53 7.20 -1.08 -10.94
N SER A 54 6.75 0.18 -10.93
CA SER A 54 7.26 1.19 -11.85
C SER A 54 8.79 1.36 -11.74
N ASN A 55 9.47 1.59 -12.86
CA ASN A 55 10.93 1.77 -12.87
C ASN A 55 11.37 3.18 -12.43
N THR A 56 10.43 4.06 -12.10
CA THR A 56 10.71 5.47 -11.83
C THR A 56 10.99 5.69 -10.35
N THR A 57 12.10 6.33 -9.99
CA THR A 57 12.38 6.72 -8.59
C THR A 57 11.46 7.85 -8.14
N TRP A 58 10.53 7.58 -7.22
CA TRP A 58 9.50 8.54 -6.83
C TRP A 58 10.06 9.75 -6.07
N SER A 59 11.15 9.57 -5.33
CA SER A 59 11.84 10.69 -4.67
C SER A 59 12.37 11.76 -5.63
N ILE A 60 12.68 11.39 -6.88
CA ILE A 60 13.24 12.28 -7.92
C ILE A 60 12.18 12.66 -8.96
N ALA A 61 11.11 11.87 -9.09
CA ALA A 61 10.06 12.06 -10.09
C ALA A 61 9.30 13.40 -9.94
N LYS A 62 9.41 14.13 -8.82
CA LYS A 62 8.89 15.52 -8.71
C LYS A 62 9.55 16.47 -9.73
N THR A 63 10.72 16.11 -10.23
CA THR A 63 11.51 16.88 -11.20
C THR A 63 11.46 16.26 -12.61
N SER A 64 10.82 15.10 -12.79
CA SER A 64 10.71 14.47 -14.11
C SER A 64 9.71 15.22 -15.01
N LYS A 65 9.94 15.19 -16.33
CA LYS A 65 9.07 15.83 -17.33
C LYS A 65 7.96 14.91 -17.84
N ASP A 66 7.98 13.64 -17.43
CA ASP A 66 7.07 12.61 -17.93
C ASP A 66 5.73 12.66 -17.20
N ALA A 67 4.66 12.89 -17.96
CA ALA A 67 3.32 13.04 -17.42
C ALA A 67 2.82 11.79 -16.68
N ALA A 68 3.27 10.60 -17.10
CA ALA A 68 2.91 9.33 -16.48
C ALA A 68 3.50 9.19 -15.05
N ASP A 69 4.76 9.59 -14.86
CA ASP A 69 5.42 9.55 -13.55
C ASP A 69 4.77 10.54 -12.57
N ILE A 70 4.36 11.70 -13.08
CA ILE A 70 3.65 12.72 -12.30
C ILE A 70 2.27 12.20 -11.89
N GLU A 71 1.59 11.43 -12.74
CA GLU A 71 0.29 10.83 -12.40
C GLU A 71 0.43 9.77 -11.30
N VAL A 72 1.41 8.87 -11.41
CA VAL A 72 1.72 7.90 -10.36
C VAL A 72 2.04 8.63 -9.05
N LEU A 73 2.91 9.64 -9.11
CA LEU A 73 3.24 10.45 -7.94
C LEU A 73 2.02 11.08 -7.28
N LYS A 74 1.04 11.59 -8.04
CA LYS A 74 -0.17 12.18 -7.47
C LYS A 74 -0.97 11.19 -6.61
N HIS A 75 -0.91 9.90 -6.91
CA HIS A 75 -1.57 8.88 -6.11
C HIS A 75 -0.82 8.58 -4.79
N TRP A 76 0.51 8.65 -4.80
CA TRP A 76 1.35 8.32 -3.64
C TRP A 76 1.80 9.53 -2.80
N ASP A 77 1.78 10.74 -3.38
CA ASP A 77 2.03 12.03 -2.73
C ASP A 77 0.71 12.65 -2.22
N GLY A 78 0.01 11.87 -1.38
CA GLY A 78 -1.26 12.28 -0.78
C GLY A 78 -1.12 13.59 -0.01
N ALA A 79 -1.92 14.60 -0.38
CA ALA A 79 -1.93 15.93 0.26
C ALA A 79 -0.56 16.63 0.33
N ASN A 80 0.34 16.42 -0.64
CA ASN A 80 1.72 16.94 -0.64
C ASN A 80 2.56 16.45 0.55
N THR A 81 2.33 15.22 1.01
CA THR A 81 3.05 14.60 2.12
C THR A 81 4.33 13.90 1.62
N ASN A 82 5.20 13.49 2.54
CA ASN A 82 6.33 12.65 2.16
C ASN A 82 5.88 11.25 1.69
N ILE A 83 6.37 10.82 0.53
CA ILE A 83 6.09 9.52 -0.10
C ILE A 83 6.40 8.35 0.85
N TYR A 84 7.45 8.47 1.67
CA TYR A 84 7.79 7.47 2.70
C TYR A 84 6.66 7.28 3.71
N ILE A 85 6.03 8.38 4.14
CA ILE A 85 4.94 8.35 5.10
C ILE A 85 3.72 7.68 4.47
N SER A 86 3.39 8.04 3.22
CA SER A 86 2.29 7.42 2.49
C SER A 86 2.47 5.90 2.33
N LEU A 87 3.69 5.46 1.98
CA LEU A 87 4.03 4.03 1.88
C LEU A 87 3.90 3.30 3.22
N VAL A 88 4.39 3.89 4.31
CA VAL A 88 4.26 3.30 5.66
C VAL A 88 2.78 3.20 6.07
N ILE A 89 2.00 4.26 5.86
CA ILE A 89 0.55 4.26 6.14
C ILE A 89 -0.14 3.18 5.29
N PHE A 90 0.19 3.08 4.00
CA PHE A 90 -0.33 2.06 3.11
C PHE A 90 -0.08 0.65 3.66
N ILE A 91 1.16 0.34 4.04
CA ILE A 91 1.55 -0.97 4.58
C ILE A 91 0.76 -1.29 5.85
N VAL A 92 0.74 -0.38 6.82
CA VAL A 92 0.08 -0.59 8.12
C VAL A 92 -1.43 -0.77 7.94
N LEU A 93 -2.08 0.12 7.19
CA LEU A 93 -3.53 0.07 6.98
C LEU A 93 -3.93 -1.15 6.16
N LYS A 94 -3.22 -1.47 5.07
CA LYS A 94 -3.51 -2.68 4.26
C LYS A 94 -3.30 -3.95 5.06
N PHE A 95 -2.27 -4.01 5.91
CA PHE A 95 -2.05 -5.15 6.79
C PHE A 95 -3.21 -5.35 7.76
N LEU A 96 -3.62 -4.29 8.48
CA LEU A 96 -4.74 -4.35 9.42
C LEU A 96 -6.07 -4.70 8.73
N MET A 97 -6.37 -4.06 7.59
CA MET A 97 -7.58 -4.33 6.81
C MET A 97 -7.61 -5.77 6.31
N THR A 98 -6.48 -6.29 5.82
CA THR A 98 -6.37 -7.67 5.36
C THR A 98 -6.59 -8.64 6.52
N ALA A 99 -5.98 -8.41 7.68
CA ALA A 99 -6.18 -9.24 8.86
C ALA A 99 -7.65 -9.29 9.29
N VAL A 100 -8.33 -8.14 9.31
CA VAL A 100 -9.76 -8.04 9.63
C VAL A 100 -10.63 -8.73 8.55
N ALA A 101 -10.29 -8.56 7.27
CA ALA A 101 -11.04 -9.16 6.17
C ALA A 101 -10.96 -10.70 6.16
N VAL A 102 -9.80 -11.27 6.49
CA VAL A 102 -9.60 -12.74 6.57
C VAL A 102 -10.35 -13.35 7.76
N ALA A 103 -10.62 -12.57 8.81
CA ALA A 103 -11.43 -13.02 9.94
C ALA A 103 -12.94 -13.09 9.62
N LEU A 104 -13.40 -12.57 8.48
CA LEU A 104 -14.79 -12.65 8.06
C LEU A 104 -15.13 -14.07 7.59
N PRO A 105 -16.36 -14.57 7.85
CA PRO A 105 -16.83 -15.87 7.38
C PRO A 105 -17.22 -15.82 5.89
N LEU A 106 -16.29 -15.39 5.03
CA LEU A 106 -16.44 -15.22 3.60
C LEU A 106 -15.30 -15.95 2.87
N PRO A 107 -15.55 -16.57 1.70
CA PRO A 107 -14.49 -17.12 0.88
C PRO A 107 -13.66 -15.96 0.29
N ALA A 108 -12.46 -15.73 0.82
CA ALA A 108 -11.54 -14.69 0.35
C ALA A 108 -10.11 -15.24 0.26
N GLY A 109 -9.43 -14.93 -0.84
CA GLY A 109 -8.03 -15.26 -1.02
C GLY A 109 -7.12 -14.30 -0.25
N VAL A 110 -6.13 -14.84 0.47
CA VAL A 110 -5.18 -14.04 1.28
C VAL A 110 -3.91 -13.69 0.50
N PHE A 111 -3.58 -14.46 -0.53
CA PHE A 111 -2.33 -14.35 -1.27
C PHE A 111 -2.12 -12.95 -1.88
N PHE A 112 -3.09 -12.46 -2.64
CA PHE A 112 -2.91 -11.21 -3.39
C PHE A 112 -2.79 -9.97 -2.49
N PRO A 113 -3.61 -9.77 -1.43
CA PRO A 113 -3.40 -8.69 -0.48
C PRO A 113 -2.02 -8.72 0.20
N VAL A 114 -1.55 -9.90 0.61
CA VAL A 114 -0.22 -10.06 1.22
C VAL A 114 0.88 -9.73 0.23
N PHE A 115 0.75 -10.17 -1.02
CA PHE A 115 1.70 -9.86 -2.09
C PHE A 115 1.83 -8.35 -2.32
N VAL A 116 0.72 -7.61 -2.37
CA VAL A 116 0.73 -6.14 -2.52
C VAL A 116 1.40 -5.45 -1.32
N ILE A 117 1.19 -5.95 -0.11
CA ILE A 117 1.84 -5.40 1.10
C ILE A 117 3.36 -5.64 1.03
N GLY A 118 3.79 -6.83 0.60
CA GLY A 118 5.21 -7.14 0.38
C GLY A 118 5.83 -6.21 -0.66
N ALA A 119 5.16 -6.01 -1.79
CA ALA A 119 5.63 -5.11 -2.84
C ALA A 119 5.77 -3.66 -2.34
N ALA A 120 4.82 -3.18 -1.53
CA ALA A 120 4.91 -1.86 -0.93
C ALA A 120 6.10 -1.73 0.04
N PHE A 121 6.37 -2.78 0.82
CA PHE A 121 7.53 -2.82 1.71
C PHE A 121 8.85 -2.83 0.94
N GLY A 122 8.97 -3.69 -0.07
CA GLY A 122 10.14 -3.74 -0.95
C GLY A 122 10.39 -2.41 -1.64
N ARG A 123 9.31 -1.76 -2.13
CA ARG A 123 9.39 -0.41 -2.71
C ARG A 123 9.89 0.64 -1.73
N LEU A 124 9.38 0.62 -0.49
CA LEU A 124 9.83 1.53 0.57
C LEU A 124 11.34 1.40 0.80
N VAL A 125 11.86 0.17 0.87
CA VAL A 125 13.30 -0.09 1.00
C VAL A 125 14.06 0.38 -0.24
N GLY A 126 13.52 0.15 -1.45
CA GLY A 126 14.12 0.59 -2.70
C GLY A 126 14.25 2.11 -2.81
N GLU A 127 13.23 2.87 -2.42
CA GLU A 127 13.27 4.34 -2.39
C GLU A 127 14.25 4.85 -1.32
N ALA A 128 14.33 4.19 -0.16
CA ALA A 128 15.34 4.50 0.86
C ALA A 128 16.76 4.27 0.33
N MET A 129 17.00 3.17 -0.37
CA MET A 129 18.29 2.89 -1.01
C MET A 129 18.63 3.92 -2.10
N ALA A 130 17.64 4.32 -2.91
CA ALA A 130 17.84 5.34 -3.92
C ALA A 130 18.17 6.72 -3.34
N THR A 131 17.68 7.04 -2.14
CA THR A 131 18.04 8.29 -1.45
C THR A 131 19.37 8.23 -0.71
N TRP A 132 19.81 7.05 -0.25
CA TRP A 132 21.14 6.88 0.34
C TRP A 132 22.26 6.82 -0.70
N PHE A 133 21.99 6.26 -1.89
CA PHE A 133 22.94 6.14 -2.99
C PHE A 133 22.43 6.88 -4.24
N PRO A 134 22.37 8.22 -4.22
CA PRO A 134 21.84 9.01 -5.34
C PRO A 134 22.71 8.87 -6.60
N ASP A 135 24.02 8.70 -6.44
CA ASP A 135 24.97 8.51 -7.54
C ASP A 135 25.08 7.05 -8.00
N GLY A 136 24.23 6.17 -7.45
CA GLY A 136 24.24 4.73 -7.73
C GLY A 136 25.32 3.95 -6.99
N ILE A 137 25.33 2.64 -7.23
CA ILE A 137 26.33 1.71 -6.68
C ILE A 137 27.38 1.47 -7.75
N ARG A 138 28.65 1.65 -7.38
CA ARG A 138 29.80 1.41 -8.27
C ARG A 138 30.22 -0.06 -8.19
N ASP A 139 30.25 -0.72 -9.35
CA ASP A 139 30.88 -2.03 -9.51
C ASP A 139 31.94 -1.93 -10.62
N GLY A 140 33.20 -1.77 -10.21
CA GLY A 140 34.31 -1.46 -11.12
C GLY A 140 34.10 -0.14 -11.86
N ASP A 141 34.06 -0.20 -13.19
CA ASP A 141 33.87 0.96 -14.08
C ASP A 141 32.38 1.26 -14.40
N ILE A 142 31.44 0.42 -13.93
CA ILE A 142 30.01 0.58 -14.21
C ILE A 142 29.32 1.22 -13.00
N VAL A 143 28.58 2.31 -13.26
CA VAL A 143 27.70 2.95 -12.28
C VAL A 143 26.28 2.50 -12.55
N SER A 144 25.68 1.77 -11.62
CA SER A 144 24.28 1.34 -11.71
C SER A 144 23.42 2.12 -10.73
N LEU A 145 22.41 2.83 -11.26
CA LEU A 145 21.43 3.53 -10.44
C LEU A 145 20.52 2.53 -9.72
N VAL A 146 20.11 2.89 -8.51
CA VAL A 146 19.15 2.09 -7.74
C VAL A 146 17.79 2.22 -8.40
N VAL A 147 17.19 1.08 -8.75
CA VAL A 147 15.85 0.98 -9.32
C VAL A 147 14.88 0.48 -8.23
N PRO A 148 14.05 1.35 -7.63
CA PRO A 148 13.17 0.96 -6.52
C PRO A 148 12.13 -0.09 -6.91
N GLY A 149 11.69 -0.12 -8.17
CA GLY A 149 10.74 -1.11 -8.69
C GLY A 149 11.27 -2.55 -8.60
N GLY A 150 12.59 -2.75 -8.74
CA GLY A 150 13.20 -4.07 -8.58
C GLY A 150 13.09 -4.60 -7.16
N TYR A 151 13.28 -3.72 -6.16
CA TYR A 151 13.11 -4.07 -4.75
C TYR A 151 11.66 -4.40 -4.39
N ALA A 152 10.69 -3.83 -5.10
CA ALA A 152 9.27 -4.11 -4.89
C ALA A 152 8.89 -5.53 -5.36
N VAL A 153 9.60 -6.13 -6.31
CA VAL A 153 9.28 -7.45 -6.86
C VAL A 153 9.81 -8.60 -6.00
N VAL A 154 10.92 -8.36 -5.29
CA VAL A 154 11.65 -9.34 -4.46
C VAL A 154 10.98 -9.51 -3.10
#